data_AF-A0A944BPM9-F1
#
_entry.id   AF-A0A944BPM9-F1
#
_cell.length_a   1.000
_cell.length_b   1.000
_cell.length_c   1.000
_cell.angle_alpha   90.00
_cell.angle_beta   90.00
_cell.angle_gamma   90.00
#
_symmetry.space_group_name_H-M   'P 1'
#
loop_
_entity.id
_entity.type
_entity.pdbx_description
1 polymer ?
#
loop_
_entity_poly.entity_id
_entity_poly.type
_entity_poly.pdbx_seq_one_letter_code
_entity_poly.pdbx_strand_id
1 'polypeptide(L)' 'MAYATVNDVIALFRALTPEEQTRVTSLLPIVEDELRQRAHDVGKDLDDMIDNGDVLPNVVKSVVVD' A
#
# COMPACT_ATOMS: atom_id res chain seq x y z
N MET A 1 0.42 -0.24 9.77
CA MET A 1 0.33 -1.61 9.19
C MET A 1 0.82 -1.53 7.76
N ALA A 2 1.63 -2.48 7.25
CA ALA A 2 2.01 -2.45 5.84
C ALA A 2 0.87 -3.02 4.96
N TYR A 3 0.52 -2.32 3.88
CA TYR A 3 -0.54 -2.71 2.95
C TYR A 3 -0.01 -3.58 1.80
N ALA A 4 1.24 -3.36 1.40
CA ALA A 4 1.91 -4.15 0.37
C ALA A 4 3.38 -4.39 0.71
N THR A 5 3.95 -5.41 0.09
CA THR A 5 5.37 -5.76 0.20
C THR A 5 6.04 -5.72 -1.17
N VAL A 6 7.37 -5.71 -1.19
CA VAL A 6 8.14 -5.85 -2.44
C VAL A 6 7.73 -7.10 -3.22
N ASN A 7 7.42 -8.20 -2.51
CA ASN A 7 6.94 -9.43 -3.13
C ASN A 7 5.55 -9.27 -3.75
N ASP A 8 4.65 -8.50 -3.13
CA ASP A 8 3.34 -8.20 -3.73
C ASP A 8 3.52 -7.43 -5.04
N VAL A 9 4.42 -6.43 -5.08
CA VAL A 9 4.75 -5.70 -6.33
C VAL A 9 5.32 -6.64 -7.39
N ILE A 10 6.22 -7.55 -7.01
CA ILE A 10 6.79 -8.53 -7.96
C ILE A 10 5.71 -9.48 -8.50
N ALA A 11 4.82 -9.96 -7.63
CA ALA A 11 3.82 -10.97 -7.96
C ALA A 11 2.64 -10.39 -8.76
N LEU A 12 2.27 -9.13 -8.52
CA LEU A 12 1.06 -8.52 -9.06
C LEU A 12 1.33 -7.51 -10.20
N PHE A 13 2.54 -6.93 -10.25
CA PHE A 13 2.91 -5.94 -11.27
C PHE A 13 3.95 -6.47 -12.27
N ARG A 14 5.22 -6.59 -11.85
CA ARG A 14 6.30 -7.16 -12.69
C ARG A 14 7.53 -7.55 -11.88
N ALA A 15 8.39 -8.36 -12.49
CA ALA A 15 9.74 -8.62 -11.96
C ALA A 15 10.57 -7.32 -11.82
N LEU A 16 11.33 -7.24 -10.72
CA LEU A 16 12.14 -6.08 -10.34
C LEU A 16 13.62 -6.43 -10.25
N THR A 17 14.50 -5.54 -10.71
CA THR A 17 15.95 -5.65 -10.45
C THR A 17 16.28 -5.38 -8.98
N PRO A 18 17.48 -5.74 -8.48
CA PRO A 18 17.88 -5.44 -7.10
C PRO A 18 17.80 -3.95 -6.72
N GLU A 19 18.15 -3.06 -7.66
CA GLU A 19 18.05 -1.61 -7.48
C GLU A 19 16.59 -1.17 -7.38
N GLU A 20 15.72 -1.74 -8.23
CA GLU A 20 14.28 -1.48 -8.18
C GLU A 20 13.65 -1.97 -6.88
N GLN A 21 14.05 -3.14 -6.37
CA GLN A 21 13.58 -3.64 -5.07
C GLN A 21 13.99 -2.72 -3.91
N THR A 22 15.22 -2.18 -3.96
CA THR A 22 15.68 -1.18 -2.99
C THR A 22 14.82 0.09 -3.06
N ARG A 23 14.51 0.56 -4.27
CA ARG A 23 13.61 1.72 -4.46
C ARG A 23 12.20 1.46 -3.95
N VAL A 24 11.61 0.30 -4.26
CA VAL A 24 10.28 -0.09 -3.78
C VAL A 24 10.24 -0.16 -2.26
N THR A 25 11.27 -0.72 -1.63
CA THR A 25 11.37 -0.78 -0.16
C THR A 25 11.27 0.61 0.47
N SER A 26 11.89 1.62 -0.14
CA SER A 26 11.82 3.01 0.32
C SER A 26 10.50 3.72 -0.05
N LEU A 27 9.87 3.34 -1.16
CA LEU A 27 8.66 3.98 -1.68
C LEU A 27 7.37 3.50 -1.00
N LEU A 28 7.28 2.22 -0.65
CA LEU A 28 6.08 1.64 -0.02
C LEU A 28 5.55 2.46 1.17
N PRO A 29 6.35 2.81 2.20
CA PRO A 29 5.83 3.58 3.32
C PRO A 29 5.30 4.97 2.90
N ILE A 30 5.89 5.59 1.89
CA ILE A 30 5.45 6.90 1.38
C ILE A 30 4.07 6.78 0.72
N VAL A 31 3.88 5.78 -0.13
CA VAL A 31 2.59 5.54 -0.81
C VAL A 31 1.50 5.16 0.18
N GLU A 32 1.83 4.33 1.17
CA GLU A 32 0.90 3.97 2.24
C GLU A 32 0.50 5.20 3.09
N ASP A 33 1.44 6.07 3.43
CA ASP A 33 1.15 7.30 4.16
C ASP A 33 0.34 8.30 3.33
N GLU A 34 0.57 8.39 2.01
CA GLU A 34 -0.30 9.17 1.12
C GLU A 34 -1.75 8.67 1.15
N LEU A 35 -1.96 7.35 1.14
CA LEU A 35 -3.29 6.76 1.24
C LEU A 35 -3.95 7.06 2.59
N ARG A 36 -3.20 6.96 3.69
CA ARG A 36 -3.68 7.36 5.02
C ARG A 36 -4.01 8.84 5.08
N GLN A 37 -3.16 9.71 4.54
CA GLN A 37 -3.39 11.14 4.50
C GLN A 37 -4.67 11.47 3.73
N ARG A 38 -4.90 10.83 2.58
CA ARG A 38 -6.14 11.01 1.80
C ARG A 38 -7.39 10.58 2.58
N ALA A 39 -7.32 9.50 3.36
CA ALA A 39 -8.43 9.10 4.23
C ALA A 39 -8.64 10.12 5.36
N HIS A 40 -7.56 10.57 5.99
CA HIS A 40 -7.59 11.58 7.05
C HIS A 40 -8.20 12.90 6.56
N ASP A 41 -7.87 13.35 5.35
CA ASP A 41 -8.38 14.60 4.77
C ASP A 41 -9.91 14.59 4.59
N VAL A 42 -10.52 13.41 4.48
CA VAL A 42 -11.99 13.23 4.43
C VAL A 42 -12.59 12.79 5.77
N GLY A 43 -11.83 12.90 6.87
CA GLY A 43 -12.28 12.59 8.22
C GLY A 43 -12.44 11.09 8.49
N LYS A 44 -11.65 10.25 7.82
CA LYS A 44 -11.66 8.79 8.00
C LYS A 44 -10.27 8.28 8.43
N ASP A 45 -10.25 7.14 9.10
CA ASP A 45 -9.03 6.38 9.39
C ASP A 45 -9.02 5.11 8.53
N LEU A 46 -8.04 5.01 7.63
CA LEU A 46 -7.96 3.88 6.70
C LEU A 46 -7.63 2.56 7.40
N ASP A 47 -6.79 2.60 8.45
CA ASP A 47 -6.41 1.40 9.19
C ASP A 47 -7.63 0.86 9.95
N ASP A 48 -8.40 1.74 10.61
CA ASP A 48 -9.66 1.35 11.28
C ASP A 48 -10.72 0.82 10.29
N MET A 49 -10.82 1.43 9.09
CA MET A 49 -11.76 0.96 8.06
C MET A 49 -11.41 -0.44 7.56
N ILE A 50 -10.12 -0.78 7.49
CA ILE A 50 -9.67 -2.13 7.14
C ILE A 50 -10.01 -3.10 8.28
N ASP A 51 -9.69 -2.73 9.53
CA ASP A 51 -9.90 -3.58 10.70
C ASP A 51 -11.38 -3.88 10.97
N ASN A 52 -12.26 -2.90 10.71
CA ASN A 52 -13.71 -3.06 10.83
C ASN A 52 -14.35 -3.79 9.63
N GLY A 53 -13.59 -4.05 8.56
CA GLY A 53 -14.07 -4.73 7.36
C GLY A 53 -14.85 -3.84 6.38
N ASP A 54 -14.87 -2.52 6.60
CA ASP A 54 -15.49 -1.55 5.68
C ASP A 54 -14.70 -1.44 4.36
N VAL A 55 -13.38 -1.64 4.44
CA VAL A 55 -12.48 -1.67 3.29
C VAL A 55 -11.76 -3.00 3.23
N LEU A 56 -11.78 -3.63 2.05
CA LEU A 56 -11.09 -4.90 1.86
C LEU A 56 -9.57 -4.68 1.75
N PRO A 57 -8.73 -5.40 2.53
CA PRO A 57 -7.27 -5.27 2.48
C PRO A 57 -6.69 -5.42 1.07
N ASN A 58 -7.25 -6.33 0.26
CA ASN A 58 -6.80 -6.56 -1.11
C ASN A 58 -7.08 -5.38 -2.06
N VAL A 59 -8.12 -4.59 -1.78
CA VAL A 59 -8.39 -3.36 -2.55
C VAL A 59 -7.29 -2.33 -2.26
N VAL A 60 -6.94 -2.14 -0.99
CA VAL A 60 -5.85 -1.23 -0.60
C VAL A 60 -4.52 -1.69 -1.18
N LYS A 61 -4.21 -2.99 -1.08
CA LYS A 61 -3.02 -3.58 -1.69
C LYS A 61 -2.96 -3.32 -3.20
N SER A 62 -4.06 -3.51 -3.92
CA SER A 62 -4.12 -3.25 -5.36
C SER A 62 -3.79 -1.80 -5.70
N VAL A 63 -4.28 -0.84 -4.91
CA VAL A 63 -3.99 0.59 -5.12
C VAL A 63 -2.55 0.95 -4.78
N VAL A 64 -1.93 0.29 -3.79
CA VAL A 64 -0.51 0.53 -3.44
C VAL A 64 0.43 -0.02 -4.51
N VAL A 65 0.04 -1.10 -5.19
CA VAL A 65 0.86 -1.76 -6.21
C VAL A 65 0.73 -1.12 -7.59
N ASP A 66 -0.45 -0.61 -7.93
CA ASP A 66 -0.74 0.11 -9.20
C ASP A 66 -0.01 1.47 -9.27
#